data_AF-A0A062GV15-F1
#
_entry.id   AF-A0A062GV15-F1
#
_cell.length_a   1.000
_cell.length_b   1.000
_cell.length_c   1.000
_cell.angle_alpha   90.00
_cell.angle_beta   90.00
_cell.angle_gamma   90.00
#
_symmetry.space_group_name_H-M   'P 1'
#
loop_
_entity.id
_entity.type
_entity.pdbx_description
1 polymer ?
#
loop_
_entity_poly.entity_id
_entity_poly.type
_entity_poly.pdbx_seq_one_letter_code
_entity_poly.pdbx_strand_id
1 'polypeptide(L)'
;EQQIAIFEAEFIKENRLTTALNWYRGFFWDKPQNPFKAIDVPTLFIWGKHDIAVTEKSAELNSHYFKNSYEAVFMNASHWIPYQNAPELVQYFLESVRKK
;
A
#
# COMPACT_ATOMS: atom_id res chain seq x y z
N GLU A 1 0.29 20.49 8.13
CA GLU A 1 0.45 20.80 9.58
C GLU A 1 -0.07 19.69 10.47
N GLN A 2 -1.34 19.27 10.35
CA GLN A 2 -1.90 18.20 11.20
C GLN A 2 -1.12 16.87 11.15
N GLN A 3 -0.70 16.40 9.97
CA GLN A 3 0.07 15.14 9.85
C GLN A 3 1.43 15.21 10.54
N ILE A 4 2.09 16.38 10.49
CA ILE A 4 3.38 16.60 11.17
C ILE A 4 3.15 16.55 12.68
N ALA A 5 2.10 17.20 13.18
CA ALA A 5 1.76 17.16 14.61
C ALA A 5 1.45 15.73 15.11
N ILE A 6 0.74 14.92 14.31
CA ILE A 6 0.48 13.51 14.62
C ILE A 6 1.79 12.73 14.65
N PHE A 7 2.65 12.90 13.65
CA PHE A 7 3.95 12.23 13.61
C PHE A 7 4.83 12.62 14.81
N GLU A 8 4.92 13.90 15.15
CA GLU A 8 5.66 14.38 16.32
C GLU A 8 5.13 13.79 17.63
N ALA A 9 3.80 13.72 17.79
CA ALA A 9 3.20 13.14 18.98
C ALA A 9 3.46 11.63 19.06
N GLU A 10 3.08 10.88 18.03
CA GLU A 10 3.06 9.42 18.07
C GLU A 10 4.44 8.79 17.86
N PHE A 11 5.27 9.33 16.97
CA PHE A 11 6.56 8.72 16.66
C PHE A 11 7.69 9.25 17.53
N ILE A 12 7.67 10.55 17.86
CA ILE A 12 8.75 11.19 18.61
C ILE A 12 8.44 11.21 20.12
N LYS A 13 7.35 11.85 20.54
CA LYS A 13 7.05 12.02 21.98
C LYS A 13 6.75 10.68 22.67
N GLU A 14 6.09 9.75 21.99
CA GLU A 14 5.84 8.40 22.51
C GLU A 14 6.99 7.40 22.26
N ASN A 15 8.14 7.86 21.75
CA ASN A 15 9.34 7.05 21.54
C ASN A 15 9.12 5.80 20.64
N ARG A 16 8.30 5.93 19.58
CA ARG A 16 8.00 4.84 18.64
C ARG A 16 8.92 4.80 17.42
N LEU A 17 9.79 5.79 17.23
CA LEU A 17 10.71 5.86 16.10
C LEU A 17 11.59 4.60 15.97
N THR A 18 12.06 4.05 17.09
CA THR A 18 12.87 2.81 17.08
C THR A 18 12.08 1.64 16.49
N THR A 19 10.80 1.50 16.84
CA THR A 19 9.92 0.46 16.29
C THR A 19 9.74 0.63 14.79
N ALA A 20 9.51 1.86 14.32
CA ALA A 20 9.39 2.17 12.90
C ALA A 20 10.65 1.78 12.11
N LEU A 21 11.83 2.14 12.63
CA LEU A 21 13.11 1.80 12.00
C LEU A 21 13.40 0.30 12.05
N ASN A 22 12.95 -0.40 13.11
CA ASN A 22 13.14 -1.84 13.23
C ASN A 22 12.36 -2.62 12.15
N TRP A 23 11.25 -2.09 11.63
CA TRP A 23 10.56 -2.70 10.48
C TRP A 23 11.50 -2.80 9.26
N TYR A 24 12.22 -1.73 8.93
CA TYR A 24 13.21 -1.72 7.85
C TYR A 24 14.41 -2.64 8.14
N ARG A 25 14.88 -2.69 9.38
CA ARG A 25 15.97 -3.59 9.79
C ARG A 25 15.57 -5.07 9.67
N GLY A 26 14.30 -5.38 9.93
CA GLY A 26 13.74 -6.73 9.85
C GLY A 26 13.70 -7.31 8.44
N PHE A 27 13.81 -6.49 7.39
CA PHE A 27 13.81 -6.93 5.99
C PHE A 27 14.90 -7.99 5.71
N PHE A 28 16.03 -7.94 6.41
CA PHE A 28 17.12 -8.90 6.21
C PHE A 28 16.93 -10.22 6.98
N TRP A 29 15.96 -10.29 7.89
CA TRP A 29 15.75 -11.45 8.76
C TRP A 29 14.61 -12.35 8.30
N ASP A 30 13.58 -11.81 7.66
CA ASP A 30 12.45 -12.59 7.15
C ASP A 30 12.56 -12.77 5.63
N LYS A 31 13.11 -13.91 5.21
CA LYS A 31 13.15 -14.28 3.78
C LYS A 31 11.91 -15.11 3.47
N PRO A 32 11.00 -14.62 2.59
CA PRO A 32 9.83 -15.40 2.20
C PRO A 32 10.25 -16.74 1.62
N GLN A 33 9.70 -17.84 2.15
CA GLN A 33 10.03 -19.20 1.71
C GLN A 33 9.54 -19.50 0.28
N ASN A 34 8.54 -18.77 -0.22
CA ASN A 34 8.06 -18.88 -1.59
C ASN A 34 7.55 -17.53 -2.12
N PRO A 35 8.44 -16.63 -2.55
CA PRO A 35 8.08 -15.26 -2.96
C PRO A 35 7.28 -15.19 -4.27
N PHE A 36 7.12 -16.31 -4.99
CA PHE A 36 6.52 -16.35 -6.33
C PHE A 36 5.29 -17.26 -6.43
N LYS A 37 4.74 -17.72 -5.30
CA LYS A 37 3.47 -18.45 -5.34
C LYS A 37 2.36 -17.49 -5.77
N ALA A 38 1.81 -17.71 -6.96
CA ALA A 38 0.76 -16.85 -7.45
C ALA A 38 -0.49 -16.90 -6.55
N ILE A 39 -1.02 -15.72 -6.24
CA ILE A 39 -2.13 -15.45 -5.34
C ILE A 39 -3.45 -15.78 -6.04
N ASP A 40 -4.35 -16.49 -5.35
CA ASP A 40 -5.57 -17.06 -5.95
C ASP A 40 -6.87 -16.41 -5.45
N VAL A 41 -6.77 -15.45 -4.54
CA VAL A 41 -7.92 -14.73 -3.98
C VAL A 41 -8.25 -13.48 -4.80
N PRO A 42 -9.53 -13.10 -4.97
CA PRO A 42 -9.87 -11.89 -5.71
C PRO A 42 -9.31 -10.64 -5.02
N THR A 43 -8.55 -9.86 -5.79
CA THR A 43 -7.72 -8.75 -5.30
C THR A 43 -8.03 -7.47 -6.07
N LEU A 44 -8.25 -6.39 -5.31
CA LEU A 44 -8.23 -5.02 -5.82
C LEU A 44 -6.91 -4.37 -5.42
N PHE A 45 -6.18 -3.88 -6.41
CA PHE A 45 -4.96 -3.10 -6.23
C PHE A 45 -5.21 -1.64 -6.62
N ILE A 46 -4.84 -0.71 -5.75
CA ILE A 46 -4.98 0.72 -5.99
C ILE A 46 -3.61 1.36 -5.80
N TRP A 47 -3.17 2.13 -6.80
CA TRP A 47 -1.87 2.79 -6.82
C TRP A 47 -1.99 4.23 -7.34
N GLY A 48 -1.14 5.12 -6.82
CA GLY A 48 -1.12 6.54 -7.19
C GLY A 48 -0.07 6.83 -8.25
N LYS A 49 -0.46 7.49 -9.35
CA LYS A 49 0.43 7.84 -10.48
C LYS A 49 1.61 8.73 -10.13
N HIS A 50 1.54 9.43 -8.99
CA HIS A 50 2.60 10.32 -8.47
C HIS A 50 3.26 9.73 -7.22
N ASP A 51 3.19 8.41 -7.04
CA ASP A 51 3.87 7.71 -5.94
C ASP A 51 5.39 7.79 -6.12
N ILE A 52 6.08 8.24 -5.07
CA ILE A 52 7.54 8.38 -5.04
C ILE A 52 8.26 7.15 -4.46
N ALA A 53 7.52 6.26 -3.79
CA ALA A 53 8.05 5.07 -3.13
C ALA A 53 7.88 3.81 -3.98
N VAL A 54 6.78 3.69 -4.74
CA VAL A 54 6.50 2.55 -5.63
C VAL A 54 6.42 3.03 -7.07
N THR A 55 7.29 2.49 -7.93
CA THR A 55 7.35 2.89 -9.34
C THR A 55 6.15 2.37 -10.15
N GLU A 56 5.80 3.10 -11.21
CA GLU A 56 4.79 2.68 -12.19
C GLU A 56 5.08 1.28 -12.73
N LYS A 57 6.35 0.98 -13.04
CA LYS A 57 6.72 -0.32 -13.59
C LYS A 57 6.41 -1.47 -12.62
N SER A 58 6.64 -1.27 -11.32
CA SER A 58 6.28 -2.24 -10.29
C SER A 58 4.76 -2.41 -10.19
N ALA A 59 4.00 -1.33 -10.26
CA ALA A 59 2.53 -1.34 -10.21
C ALA A 59 1.92 -2.10 -11.40
N GLU A 60 2.43 -1.89 -12.62
CA GLU A 60 2.01 -2.61 -13.83
C GLU A 60 2.28 -4.12 -13.75
N LEU A 61 3.49 -4.48 -13.33
CA LEU A 61 3.94 -5.88 -13.28
C LEU A 61 3.32 -6.67 -12.12
N ASN A 62 2.65 -6.00 -11.18
CA ASN A 62 2.05 -6.64 -10.01
C ASN A 62 1.01 -7.70 -10.41
N SER A 63 0.32 -7.53 -11.53
CA SER A 63 -0.66 -8.49 -12.07
C SER A 63 -0.07 -9.90 -12.30
N HIS A 64 1.22 -10.02 -12.60
CA HIS A 64 1.87 -11.31 -12.85
C HIS A 64 1.94 -12.23 -11.64
N TYR A 65 1.66 -11.72 -10.44
CA TYR A 65 1.67 -12.48 -9.19
C TYR A 65 0.28 -13.04 -8.82
N PHE A 66 -0.75 -12.85 -9.65
CA PHE A 66 -2.13 -13.27 -9.38
C PHE A 66 -2.64 -14.26 -10.45
N LYS A 67 -3.35 -15.30 -10.02
CA LYS A 67 -3.93 -16.33 -10.92
C LYS A 67 -5.34 -16.00 -11.40
N ASN A 68 -6.14 -15.39 -10.53
CA ASN A 68 -7.56 -15.13 -10.74
C ASN A 68 -7.84 -13.62 -10.81
N SER A 69 -9.04 -13.20 -10.40
CA SER A 69 -9.53 -11.82 -10.43
C SER A 69 -8.55 -10.84 -9.76
N TYR A 70 -7.88 -10.06 -10.60
CA TYR A 70 -7.04 -8.93 -10.24
C TYR A 70 -7.59 -7.69 -10.92
N GLU A 71 -8.13 -6.76 -10.14
CA GLU A 71 -8.56 -5.45 -10.60
C GLU A 71 -7.52 -4.42 -10.17
N ALA A 72 -7.05 -3.57 -11.09
CA ALA A 72 -6.09 -2.51 -10.79
C ALA A 72 -6.65 -1.13 -11.11
N VAL A 73 -6.47 -0.19 -10.19
CA VAL A 73 -6.86 1.21 -10.33
C VAL A 73 -5.61 2.09 -10.20
N PHE A 74 -5.35 2.87 -11.25
CA PHE A 74 -4.25 3.81 -11.31
C PHE A 74 -4.80 5.23 -11.10
N MET A 75 -4.75 5.71 -9.86
CA MET A 75 -5.33 6.97 -9.43
C MET A 75 -4.41 8.15 -9.70
N ASN A 76 -4.97 9.34 -9.97
CA ASN A 76 -4.20 10.58 -10.01
C ASN A 76 -3.88 11.09 -8.60
N ALA A 77 -3.04 10.34 -7.87
CA ALA A 77 -2.73 10.55 -6.45
C ALA A 77 -1.24 10.28 -6.17
N SER A 78 -0.73 10.73 -5.02
CA SER A 78 0.60 10.35 -4.55
C SER A 78 0.57 9.02 -3.78
N HIS A 79 1.66 8.70 -3.08
CA HIS A 79 1.73 7.57 -2.14
C HIS A 79 0.64 7.66 -1.04
N TRP A 80 0.25 8.87 -0.65
CA TRP A 80 -0.63 9.12 0.50
C TRP A 80 -2.13 9.16 0.13
N ILE A 81 -2.58 8.20 -0.69
CA ILE A 81 -3.96 8.12 -1.20
C ILE A 81 -5.01 8.26 -0.09
N PRO A 82 -4.92 7.57 1.07
CA PRO A 82 -5.93 7.68 2.13
C PRO A 82 -6.08 9.09 2.71
N TYR A 83 -5.03 9.92 2.65
CA TYR A 83 -5.09 11.30 3.13
C TYR A 83 -5.52 12.29 2.04
N GLN A 84 -5.19 12.02 0.78
CA GLN A 84 -5.41 12.96 -0.33
C GLN A 84 -6.71 12.71 -1.09
N ASN A 85 -7.10 11.44 -1.23
CA ASN A 85 -8.18 10.99 -2.12
C ASN A 85 -9.12 9.99 -1.42
N ALA A 86 -9.34 10.14 -0.11
CA ALA A 86 -10.18 9.23 0.69
C ALA A 86 -11.56 8.92 0.06
N PRO A 87 -12.35 9.89 -0.43
CA PRO A 87 -13.67 9.57 -0.98
C PRO A 87 -13.61 8.64 -2.19
N GLU A 88 -12.69 8.90 -3.12
CA GLU A 88 -12.50 8.08 -4.32
C GLU A 88 -11.93 6.70 -3.97
N LEU A 89 -10.96 6.64 -3.06
CA LEU A 89 -10.42 5.37 -2.54
C LEU A 89 -11.53 4.49 -1.94
N VAL A 90 -12.39 5.09 -1.10
CA VAL A 90 -13.50 4.38 -0.45
C VAL A 90 -14.53 3.90 -1.48
N GLN A 91 -14.79 4.68 -2.53
CA GLN A 91 -15.69 4.26 -3.60
C GLN A 91 -15.20 2.98 -4.28
N TYR A 92 -13.94 2.96 -4.76
CA TYR A 92 -13.37 1.76 -5.40
C TYR A 92 -13.37 0.55 -4.46
N PHE A 93 -13.06 0.77 -3.18
CA PHE A 93 -13.10 -0.28 -2.17
C PHE A 93 -14.52 -0.86 -2.00
N LEU A 94 -15.53 -0.02 -1.81
CA LEU A 94 -16.90 -0.47 -1.61
C LEU A 94 -17.46 -1.17 -2.85
N GLU A 95 -17.13 -0.69 -4.05
CA GLU A 95 -17.51 -1.36 -5.31
C GLU A 95 -16.90 -2.76 -5.39
N SER A 96 -15.61 -2.93 -5.08
CA SER A 96 -14.97 -4.24 -5.11
C SER A 96 -15.53 -5.21 -4.06
N VAL A 97 -15.82 -4.72 -2.85
CA VAL A 97 -16.44 -5.55 -1.80
C VAL A 97 -17.83 -6.03 -2.21
N ARG A 98 -18.63 -5.18 -2.88
CA ARG A 98 -20.01 -5.51 -3.31
C ARG A 98 -20.09 -6.45 -4.51
N LYS A 99 -19.03 -6.54 -5.31
CA LYS A 99 -18.96 -7.46 -6.47
C LYS A 99 -18.75 -8.94 -6.05
N LYS A 100 -18.33 -9.18 -4.80
CA LYS A 100 -18.16 -10.52 -4.23
C LYS A 100 -19.49 -11.03 -3.67
#